data_AF-A0A8R1IYC1-F1
#
_entry.id   AF-A0A8R1IYC1-F1
#
_cell.length_a   1.000
_cell.length_b   1.000
_cell.length_c   1.000
_cell.angle_alpha   90.00
_cell.angle_beta   90.00
_cell.angle_gamma   90.00
#
_symmetry.space_group_name_H-M   'P 1'
#
loop_
_entity.id
_entity.type
_entity.pdbx_description
1 polymer ?
#
loop_
_entity_poly.entity_id
_entity_poly.type
_entity_poly.pdbx_seq_one_letter_code
_entity_poly.pdbx_strand_id
1 'polypeptide(L)'
;MDSTALKLFLTQQQEAHKEQLVFLQQQQEKLLETILKKIGTQTDHTSILNSLNGRIATFKYNSEDGETFDRWFGRYEDVIKVDGAQLDDASKARFLVTKLDSTTPSSS
;
A
#
# COMPACT_ATOMS: atom_id res chain seq x y z
N MET A 1 60.57 -4.91 -2.74
CA MET A 1 59.28 -5.62 -2.83
C MET A 1 59.41 -6.64 -3.95
N ASP A 2 59.07 -7.90 -3.70
CA ASP A 2 59.14 -8.97 -4.70
C ASP A 2 58.07 -8.75 -5.79
N SER A 3 58.40 -9.06 -7.06
CA SER A 3 57.50 -8.85 -8.20
C SER A 3 56.20 -9.64 -8.06
N THR A 4 56.26 -10.81 -7.41
CA THR A 4 55.10 -11.67 -7.15
C THR A 4 54.15 -11.02 -6.16
N ALA A 5 54.68 -10.43 -5.09
CA ALA A 5 53.88 -9.73 -4.08
C ALA A 5 53.17 -8.50 -4.67
N LEU A 6 53.85 -7.78 -5.58
CA LEU A 6 53.26 -6.62 -6.26
C LEU A 6 52.09 -7.03 -7.18
N LYS A 7 52.25 -8.12 -7.95
CA LYS A 7 51.17 -8.66 -8.79
C LYS A 7 49.97 -9.11 -7.96
N LEU A 8 50.23 -9.81 -6.86
CA LEU A 8 49.16 -10.29 -5.97
C LEU A 8 48.34 -9.13 -5.39
N PHE A 9 49.01 -8.06 -4.96
CA PHE A 9 48.33 -6.85 -4.47
C PHE A 9 47.47 -6.19 -5.56
N LEU A 10 47.99 -6.10 -6.78
CA LEU A 10 47.26 -5.48 -7.89
C LEU A 10 46.02 -6.29 -8.29
N THR A 11 46.14 -7.61 -8.33
CA THR A 11 45.01 -8.52 -8.58
C THR A 11 43.97 -8.41 -7.47
N GLN A 12 44.40 -8.41 -6.20
CA GLN A 12 43.50 -8.28 -5.06
C GLN A 12 42.78 -6.93 -5.03
N GLN A 13 43.47 -5.84 -5.36
CA GLN A 13 42.84 -4.52 -5.49
C GLN A 13 41.78 -4.52 -6.60
N GLN A 14 42.07 -5.16 -7.73
CA GLN A 14 41.14 -5.24 -8.85
C GLN A 14 39.90 -6.08 -8.51
N GLU A 15 40.06 -7.18 -7.79
CA GLU A 15 38.94 -8.01 -7.32
C GLU A 15 38.06 -7.26 -6.32
N ALA A 16 38.66 -6.62 -5.32
CA ALA A 16 37.91 -5.83 -4.33
C ALA A 16 37.10 -4.70 -4.99
N HIS A 17 37.65 -4.04 -6.01
CA HIS A 17 36.94 -3.00 -6.76
C HIS A 17 35.75 -3.57 -7.55
N LYS A 18 35.90 -4.76 -8.15
CA LYS A 18 34.79 -5.44 -8.84
C LYS A 18 33.69 -5.85 -7.87
N GLU A 19 34.05 -6.41 -6.72
CA GLU A 19 33.08 -6.78 -5.68
C GLU A 19 32.30 -5.58 -5.17
N GLN A 20 32.96 -4.42 -5.01
CA GLN A 20 32.29 -3.18 -4.63
C GLN A 20 31.23 -2.75 -5.66
N LEU A 21 31.53 -2.89 -6.96
CA LEU A 21 30.57 -2.61 -8.03
C LEU A 21 29.38 -3.57 -8.02
N VAL A 22 29.63 -4.87 -7.82
CA VAL A 22 28.56 -5.88 -7.72
C VAL A 22 27.69 -5.64 -6.48
N PHE A 23 28.30 -5.31 -5.35
CA PHE A 23 27.55 -4.97 -4.15
C PHE A 23 26.64 -3.75 -4.39
N LEU A 24 27.18 -2.70 -5.02
CA LEU A 24 26.39 -1.50 -5.35
C LEU A 24 25.25 -1.82 -6.32
N GLN A 25 25.48 -2.69 -7.31
CA GLN A 25 24.45 -3.16 -8.23
C GLN A 25 23.34 -3.89 -7.46
N GLN A 26 23.70 -4.86 -6.62
CA GLN A 26 22.73 -5.61 -5.82
C GLN A 26 21.92 -4.72 -4.88
N GLN A 27 22.55 -3.69 -4.29
CA GLN A 27 21.83 -2.70 -3.47
C GLN A 27 20.80 -1.93 -4.31
N GLN A 28 21.13 -1.54 -5.55
CA GLN A 28 20.17 -0.88 -6.46
C GLN A 28 19.01 -1.80 -6.84
N GLU A 29 19.28 -3.07 -7.18
CA GLU A 29 18.24 -4.04 -7.53
C GLU A 29 17.28 -4.28 -6.36
N LYS A 30 17.82 -4.46 -5.15
CA LYS A 30 17.01 -4.64 -3.93
C LYS A 30 16.15 -3.42 -3.62
N LEU A 31 16.67 -2.21 -3.83
CA LEU A 31 15.91 -0.99 -3.67
C LEU A 31 14.78 -0.91 -4.69
N LEU A 32 15.05 -1.22 -5.96
CA LEU A 32 14.05 -1.22 -7.02
C LEU A 32 12.93 -2.23 -6.72
N GLU A 33 13.27 -3.45 -6.31
CA GLU A 33 12.28 -4.47 -5.94
C GLU A 33 11.38 -4.00 -4.78
N THR A 34 11.98 -3.37 -3.76
CA THR A 34 11.24 -2.82 -2.61
C THR A 34 10.29 -1.69 -3.04
N ILE A 35 10.75 -0.80 -3.91
CA ILE A 35 9.94 0.32 -4.43
C ILE A 35 8.80 -0.23 -5.28
N LEU A 36 9.06 -1.16 -6.21
CA LEU A 36 8.04 -1.75 -7.08
C LEU A 36 6.97 -2.48 -6.26
N LYS A 37 7.38 -3.27 -5.27
CA LYS A 37 6.45 -3.96 -4.37
C LYS A 37 5.55 -2.97 -3.61
N LYS A 38 6.12 -1.85 -3.15
CA LYS A 38 5.37 -0.83 -2.40
C LYS A 38 4.43 0.00 -3.28
N ILE A 39 4.87 0.36 -4.49
CA ILE A 39 4.06 1.12 -5.45
C ILE A 39 2.89 0.29 -5.96
N GLY A 40 3.12 -0.97 -6.36
CA GLY A 40 2.05 -1.87 -6.82
C GLY A 40 0.92 -1.92 -5.80
N THR A 41 1.24 -2.21 -4.53
CA THR A 41 0.24 -2.24 -3.45
C THR A 41 -0.49 -0.92 -3.21
N GLN A 42 0.16 0.22 -3.41
CA GLN A 42 -0.46 1.54 -3.18
C GLN A 42 -1.38 1.97 -4.34
N THR A 43 -1.01 1.66 -5.58
CA THR A 43 -1.83 1.95 -6.75
C THR A 43 -3.12 1.12 -6.73
N ASP A 44 -3.02 -0.15 -6.32
CA ASP A 44 -4.18 -1.03 -6.15
C ASP A 44 -5.14 -0.49 -5.07
N HIS A 45 -4.63 -0.11 -3.90
CA HIS A 45 -5.47 0.43 -2.81
C HIS A 45 -6.23 1.69 -3.22
N THR A 46 -5.59 2.62 -3.91
CA THR A 46 -6.22 3.88 -4.32
C THR A 46 -7.32 3.64 -5.37
N SER A 47 -7.07 2.74 -6.31
CA SER A 47 -8.05 2.33 -7.33
C SER A 47 -9.28 1.66 -6.69
N ILE A 48 -9.04 0.72 -5.76
CA ILE A 48 -10.10 0.02 -5.03
C ILE A 48 -10.95 1.00 -4.23
N LEU A 49 -10.32 1.92 -3.49
CA LEU A 49 -11.05 2.93 -2.69
C LEU A 49 -11.88 3.86 -3.58
N ASN A 50 -11.37 4.30 -4.72
CA ASN A 50 -12.13 5.12 -5.66
C ASN A 50 -13.35 4.37 -6.23
N SER A 51 -13.15 3.08 -6.54
CA SER A 51 -14.21 2.20 -7.05
C SER A 51 -15.31 1.96 -6.01
N LEU A 52 -14.93 1.72 -4.75
CA LEU A 52 -15.85 1.65 -3.62
C LEU A 52 -16.56 2.99 -3.39
N ASN A 53 -15.84 4.10 -3.51
CA ASN A 53 -16.38 5.43 -3.29
C ASN A 53 -17.50 5.80 -4.29
N GLY A 54 -17.39 5.36 -5.54
CA GLY A 54 -18.41 5.57 -6.57
C GLY A 54 -19.63 4.66 -6.44
N ARG A 55 -19.49 3.48 -5.82
CA ARG A 55 -20.58 2.49 -5.69
C ARG A 55 -21.35 2.56 -4.38
N ILE A 56 -20.68 3.00 -3.32
CA ILE A 56 -21.26 3.03 -1.97
C ILE A 56 -21.68 4.46 -1.66
N ALA A 57 -22.98 4.68 -1.56
CA ALA A 57 -23.53 5.97 -1.17
C ALA A 57 -23.24 6.28 0.31
N THR A 58 -23.05 7.55 0.65
CA THR A 58 -22.90 8.00 2.05
C THR A 58 -24.12 7.57 2.88
N PHE A 59 -23.87 7.02 4.06
CA PHE A 59 -24.92 6.65 4.99
C PHE A 59 -25.59 7.91 5.55
N LYS A 60 -26.93 7.94 5.49
CA LYS A 60 -27.76 8.93 6.17
C LYS A 60 -28.80 8.19 6.99
N TYR A 61 -28.87 8.52 8.27
CA TYR A 61 -29.88 7.95 9.15
C TYR A 61 -31.25 8.54 8.82
N ASN A 62 -32.25 7.68 8.60
CA ASN A 62 -33.66 8.08 8.50
C ASN A 62 -34.53 7.09 9.29
N SER A 63 -35.14 7.57 10.37
CA SER A 63 -36.02 6.77 11.21
C SER A 63 -37.38 6.43 10.58
N GLU A 64 -37.87 7.27 9.67
CA GLU A 64 -39.18 7.08 9.02
C GLU A 64 -39.12 5.98 7.95
N ASP A 65 -38.02 5.95 7.18
CA ASP A 65 -37.77 4.93 6.15
C ASP A 65 -37.08 3.66 6.70
N GLY A 66 -36.73 3.64 7.99
CA GLY A 66 -35.98 2.54 8.61
C GLY A 66 -34.56 2.40 8.06
N GLU A 67 -33.96 3.48 7.58
CA GLU A 67 -32.58 3.54 7.10
C GLU A 67 -31.62 3.56 8.30
N THR A 68 -31.32 2.37 8.82
CA THR A 68 -30.31 2.13 9.86
C THR A 68 -28.95 1.78 9.24
N PHE A 69 -27.90 1.86 10.05
CA PHE A 69 -26.56 1.45 9.63
C PHE A 69 -26.54 -0.02 9.17
N ASP A 70 -27.15 -0.94 9.91
CA ASP A 70 -27.22 -2.36 9.54
C ASP A 70 -27.87 -2.57 8.17
N ARG A 71 -28.95 -1.84 7.86
CA ARG A 71 -29.66 -1.96 6.58
C ARG A 71 -28.83 -1.39 5.42
N TRP A 72 -28.14 -0.28 5.65
CA TRP A 72 -27.22 0.31 4.68
C TRP A 72 -25.99 -0.57 4.45
N PHE A 73 -25.37 -1.06 5.53
CA PHE A 73 -24.21 -1.93 5.45
C PHE A 73 -24.57 -3.24 4.76
N GLY A 74 -25.69 -3.86 5.10
CA GLY A 74 -26.16 -5.09 4.43
C GLY A 74 -26.39 -4.95 2.92
N ARG A 75 -26.69 -3.74 2.41
CA ARG A 75 -26.79 -3.48 0.96
C ARG A 75 -25.44 -3.45 0.26
N TYR A 76 -24.39 -3.02 0.95
CA TYR A 76 -23.06 -2.82 0.39
C TYR A 76 -22.01 -3.81 0.93
N GLU A 77 -22.37 -4.71 1.84
CA GLU A 77 -21.48 -5.68 2.46
C GLU A 77 -20.79 -6.54 1.39
N ASP A 78 -21.56 -7.04 0.42
CA ASP A 78 -21.03 -7.85 -0.67
C ASP A 78 -20.05 -7.06 -1.55
N VAL A 79 -20.41 -5.80 -1.88
CA VAL A 79 -19.55 -4.87 -2.63
C VAL A 79 -18.22 -4.65 -1.90
N ILE A 80 -18.25 -4.42 -0.59
CA ILE A 80 -17.04 -4.24 0.23
C ILE A 80 -16.21 -5.52 0.29
N LYS A 81 -16.85 -6.70 0.35
CA LYS A 81 -16.15 -8.00 0.36
C LYS A 81 -15.48 -8.30 -0.97
N VAL A 82 -16.18 -8.07 -2.08
CA VAL A 82 -15.70 -8.39 -3.43
C VAL A 82 -14.67 -7.38 -3.89
N ASP A 83 -15.00 -6.09 -3.84
CA ASP A 83 -14.14 -5.04 -4.39
C ASP A 83 -13.04 -4.64 -3.41
N GLY A 84 -13.33 -4.70 -2.11
CA GLY A 84 -12.36 -4.47 -1.05
C GLY A 84 -11.54 -5.72 -0.70
N ALA A 85 -11.58 -6.81 -1.48
CA ALA A 85 -10.95 -8.08 -1.13
C ALA A 85 -9.45 -7.95 -0.81
N GLN A 86 -8.74 -7.02 -1.47
CA GLN A 86 -7.32 -6.76 -1.25
C GLN A 86 -7.02 -5.79 -0.10
N LEU A 87 -8.04 -5.11 0.44
CA LEU A 87 -7.88 -4.23 1.59
C LEU A 87 -7.86 -5.06 2.88
N ASP A 88 -6.97 -4.70 3.79
CA ASP A 88 -7.02 -5.17 5.18
C ASP A 88 -8.25 -4.59 5.90
N ASP A 89 -8.65 -5.25 6.99
CA ASP A 89 -9.86 -4.87 7.73
C ASP A 89 -9.79 -3.46 8.31
N ALA A 90 -8.60 -2.95 8.67
CA ALA A 90 -8.45 -1.58 9.15
C ALA A 90 -8.66 -0.57 8.02
N SER A 91 -8.21 -0.86 6.80
CA SER A 91 -8.48 -0.04 5.62
C SER A 91 -9.96 -0.03 5.24
N LYS A 92 -10.64 -1.18 5.30
CA LYS A 92 -12.10 -1.27 5.09
C LYS A 92 -12.88 -0.48 6.15
N ALA A 93 -12.51 -0.63 7.42
CA ALA A 93 -13.14 0.12 8.51
C ALA A 93 -12.95 1.64 8.36
N ARG A 94 -11.74 2.08 8.00
CA ARG A 94 -11.48 3.51 7.70
C ARG A 94 -12.35 4.03 6.56
N PHE A 95 -12.49 3.26 5.47
CA PHE A 95 -13.38 3.62 4.36
C PHE A 95 -14.85 3.69 4.79
N LEU A 96 -15.34 2.75 5.61
CA LEU A 96 -16.70 2.79 6.13
C LEU A 96 -16.95 4.06 6.94
N VAL A 97 -15.99 4.45 7.79
CA VAL A 97 -16.07 5.68 8.58
C VAL A 97 -16.14 6.93 7.69
N THR A 98 -15.44 6.98 6.56
CA THR A 98 -15.55 8.14 5.63
C THR A 98 -16.90 8.19 4.91
N LYS A 99 -17.67 7.10 4.91
CA LYS A 99 -19.02 7.03 4.35
C LYS A 99 -20.11 7.30 5.37
N LEU A 100 -19.80 7.32 6.67
CA LEU A 100 -20.72 7.80 7.69
C LEU A 100 -20.76 9.32 7.60
N ASP A 101 -21.96 9.90 7.47
CA ASP A 101 -22.12 11.36 7.53
C ASP A 101 -21.52 11.85 8.86
N SER A 102 -20.48 12.67 8.78
CA SER A 102 -19.85 13.29 9.94
C SER A 102 -20.72 14.45 10.40
N THR A 103 -21.91 14.17 10.92
CA THR A 103 -22.52 15.04 11.92
C THR A 103 -21.75 14.89 13.23
N THR A 104 -20.44 15.19 13.21
CA THR A 104 -19.80 15.73 14.40
C THR A 104 -20.35 17.15 14.49
N PRO A 105 -21.21 17.49 15.47
CA PRO A 105 -21.45 18.88 15.77
C PRO A 105 -20.07 19.46 16.06
N SER A 106 -19.62 20.37 15.20
CA SER A 106 -18.54 21.28 15.53
C SER A 106 -19.01 22.08 16.73
N SER A 107 -18.72 21.60 17.93
CA SER A 107 -18.81 22.40 19.15
C SER A 107 -17.76 23.48 19.02
N SER A 108 -18.17 24.64 18.53
CA SER A 108 -17.46 25.93 18.61
C SER A 108 -18.15 26.81 19.64
#